data_AF-A0A7C1AGU1-F1
#
_entry.id   AF-A0A7C1AGU1-F1
#
_cell.length_a   1.000
_cell.length_b   1.000
_cell.length_c   1.000
_cell.angle_alpha   90.00
_cell.angle_beta   90.00
_cell.angle_gamma   90.00
#
_symmetry.space_group_name_H-M   'P 1'
#
loop_
_entity.id
_entity.type
_entity.pdbx_description
1 polymer ?
#
loop_
_entity_poly.entity_id
_entity_poly.type
_entity_poly.pdbx_seq_one_letter_code
_entity_poly.pdbx_strand_id
1 'polypeptide(L)'
;MIRRKYCKYCGKLFEPDPRVGDRQKCCGSPACKRERKKEADRKWREKNPEYFKGRYESYLKPWLKKHPGYLKSYRRRKKLQAQNDIQDKILILKLQGVSRNSAAKKSNIQDELTSIFPRSMFKINGYVYDIQDEISLLKALSYAP
;
A
#
# COMPACT_ATOMS: atom_id res chain seq x y z
N MET A 1 5.85 -33.35 7.92
CA MET A 1 6.14 -32.45 6.78
C MET A 1 4.84 -31.81 6.32
N ILE A 2 4.79 -30.48 6.20
CA ILE A 2 3.56 -29.78 5.77
C ILE A 2 3.44 -29.95 4.26
N ARG A 3 2.29 -30.46 3.81
CA ARG A 3 2.02 -30.66 2.38
C ARG A 3 1.60 -29.33 1.75
N ARG A 4 2.27 -28.94 0.67
CA ARG A 4 1.88 -27.79 -0.15
C ARG A 4 0.50 -28.06 -0.78
N LYS A 5 -0.31 -27.02 -0.93
CA LYS A 5 -1.66 -27.11 -1.50
C LYS A 5 -2.01 -25.89 -2.33
N TYR A 6 -2.98 -26.03 -3.23
CA TYR A 6 -3.47 -24.92 -4.03
C TYR A 6 -4.47 -24.05 -3.26
N CYS A 7 -4.34 -22.74 -3.43
CA CYS A 7 -5.27 -21.77 -2.89
C CYS A 7 -6.63 -21.91 -3.57
N LYS A 8 -7.71 -22.06 -2.79
CA LYS A 8 -9.08 -22.16 -3.33
C LYS A 8 -9.53 -20.91 -4.11
N TYR A 9 -8.86 -19.78 -3.91
CA TYR A 9 -9.29 -18.48 -4.41
C TYR A 9 -8.49 -18.04 -5.63
N CYS A 10 -7.15 -17.99 -5.51
CA CYS A 10 -6.27 -17.56 -6.61
C CYS A 10 -5.56 -18.71 -7.33
N GLY A 11 -5.79 -19.96 -6.94
CA GLY A 11 -5.15 -21.13 -7.56
C GLY A 11 -3.64 -21.25 -7.33
N LYS A 12 -2.99 -20.33 -6.62
CA LYS A 12 -1.53 -20.40 -6.37
C LYS A 12 -1.18 -21.53 -5.39
N LEU A 13 -0.09 -22.25 -5.67
CA LEU A 13 0.48 -23.23 -4.76
C LEU A 13 1.09 -22.50 -3.55
N PHE A 14 0.75 -22.93 -2.34
CA PHE A 14 1.27 -22.35 -1.10
C PHE A 14 1.57 -23.42 -0.05
N GLU A 15 2.43 -23.07 0.90
CA GLU A 15 2.69 -23.87 2.08
C GLU A 15 1.79 -23.37 3.24
N PRO A 16 0.91 -24.22 3.80
CA PRO A 16 0.09 -23.86 4.95
C PRO A 16 0.91 -23.48 6.18
N ASP A 17 0.38 -22.57 6.99
CA ASP A 17 0.92 -22.27 8.32
C ASP A 17 0.85 -23.55 9.18
N PRO A 18 1.96 -23.99 9.81
CA PRO A 18 2.01 -25.19 10.66
C PRO A 18 0.91 -25.26 11.72
N ARG A 19 0.51 -24.11 12.29
CA ARG A 19 -0.49 -24.02 13.37
C ARG A 19 -1.92 -24.25 12.85
N VAL A 20 -2.15 -23.89 11.59
CA VAL A 20 -3.46 -24.05 10.94
C VAL A 20 -3.53 -25.40 10.22
N GLY A 21 -2.44 -25.79 9.57
CA GLY A 21 -2.28 -27.00 8.77
C GLY A 21 -3.30 -27.06 7.64
N ASP A 22 -3.89 -28.23 7.48
CA ASP A 22 -4.83 -28.52 6.38
C ASP A 22 -6.09 -27.66 6.39
N ARG A 23 -6.44 -27.07 7.55
CA ARG A 23 -7.57 -26.15 7.71
C ARG A 23 -7.37 -24.84 6.93
N GLN A 24 -6.14 -24.49 6.55
CA GLN A 24 -5.88 -23.27 5.79
C GLN A 24 -6.38 -23.43 4.35
N LYS A 25 -7.41 -22.66 3.98
CA LYS A 25 -8.06 -22.77 2.65
C LYS A 25 -7.48 -21.83 1.59
N CYS A 26 -6.70 -20.83 2.00
CA CYS A 26 -6.16 -19.79 1.12
C CYS A 26 -4.68 -19.52 1.41
N CYS A 27 -3.95 -19.03 0.41
CA CYS A 27 -2.51 -18.74 0.50
C CYS A 27 -2.10 -17.62 1.48
N GLY A 28 -3.07 -16.97 2.13
CA GLY A 28 -2.80 -15.93 3.12
C GLY A 28 -2.64 -14.52 2.55
N SER A 29 -2.68 -14.35 1.23
CA SER A 29 -2.72 -13.02 0.61
C SER A 29 -3.93 -12.21 1.12
N PRO A 30 -3.81 -10.89 1.28
CA PRO A 30 -4.93 -10.06 1.76
C PRO A 30 -6.19 -10.20 0.89
N ALA A 31 -6.03 -10.35 -0.43
CA ALA A 31 -7.12 -10.58 -1.36
C ALA A 31 -7.86 -11.90 -1.08
N CYS A 32 -7.15 -13.02 -1.02
CA CYS A 32 -7.77 -14.32 -0.78
C CYS A 32 -8.33 -14.46 0.64
N LYS A 33 -7.72 -13.82 1.65
CA LYS A 33 -8.29 -13.74 3.00
C LYS A 33 -9.63 -13.00 3.00
N ARG A 34 -9.74 -11.91 2.24
CA ARG A 34 -10.98 -11.13 2.09
C ARG A 34 -12.09 -11.94 1.42
N GLU A 35 -11.78 -12.62 0.33
CA GLU A 35 -12.75 -13.49 -0.35
C GLU A 35 -13.19 -14.65 0.52
N ARG A 36 -12.25 -15.28 1.25
CA ARG A 36 -12.56 -16.33 2.22
C ARG A 36 -13.49 -15.85 3.32
N LYS A 37 -13.27 -14.65 3.83
CA LYS A 37 -14.18 -14.03 4.82
C LYS A 37 -15.55 -13.75 4.20
N LYS A 38 -15.62 -13.15 3.01
CA LYS A 38 -16.88 -12.86 2.32
C LYS A 38 -17.73 -14.11 2.12
N GLU A 39 -17.10 -15.20 1.68
CA GLU A 39 -17.74 -16.50 1.50
C GLU A 39 -18.27 -17.08 2.82
N ALA A 40 -17.44 -17.06 3.87
CA ALA A 40 -17.82 -17.56 5.19
C ALA A 40 -18.97 -16.73 5.79
N ASP A 41 -18.89 -15.40 5.71
CA ASP A 41 -19.94 -14.50 6.20
C ASP A 41 -21.25 -14.71 5.41
N ARG A 42 -21.18 -14.95 4.10
CA ARG A 42 -22.37 -15.25 3.28
C ARG A 42 -23.05 -16.55 3.74
N LYS A 43 -22.28 -17.64 3.82
CA LYS A 43 -22.78 -18.94 4.30
C LYS A 43 -23.36 -18.87 5.71
N TRP A 44 -22.71 -18.08 6.57
CA TRP A 44 -23.20 -17.89 7.92
C TRP A 44 -24.53 -17.12 7.93
N ARG A 45 -24.71 -16.07 7.12
CA ARG A 45 -25.99 -15.37 7.00
C ARG A 45 -27.09 -16.24 6.41
N GLU A 46 -26.78 -17.04 5.39
CA GLU A 46 -27.71 -18.01 4.80
C GLU A 46 -28.18 -19.04 5.84
N LYS A 47 -27.27 -19.50 6.71
CA LYS A 47 -27.60 -20.42 7.81
C LYS A 47 -28.34 -19.74 8.98
N ASN A 48 -28.21 -18.42 9.14
CA ASN A 48 -28.75 -17.66 10.26
C ASN A 48 -29.57 -16.44 9.80
N PRO A 49 -30.65 -16.63 9.02
CA PRO A 49 -31.40 -15.52 8.43
C PRO A 49 -32.02 -14.59 9.48
N GLU A 50 -32.48 -15.16 10.60
CA GLU A 50 -33.18 -14.41 11.64
C GLU A 50 -32.23 -13.72 12.65
N TYR A 51 -30.91 -13.97 12.61
CA TYR A 51 -29.99 -13.52 13.66
C TYR A 51 -29.93 -11.99 13.85
N PHE A 52 -30.14 -11.25 12.77
CA PHE A 52 -30.15 -9.78 12.80
C PHE A 52 -31.55 -9.19 12.89
N LYS A 53 -32.59 -9.98 12.71
CA LYS A 53 -33.97 -9.51 12.67
C LYS A 53 -34.39 -8.99 14.04
N GLY A 54 -35.01 -7.82 14.07
CA GLY A 54 -35.52 -7.19 15.30
C GLY A 54 -34.46 -6.66 16.27
N ARG A 55 -33.15 -6.92 16.05
CA ARG A 55 -32.07 -6.42 16.94
C ARG A 55 -32.02 -4.90 16.97
N TYR A 56 -32.34 -4.25 15.84
CA TYR A 56 -32.35 -2.80 15.76
C TYR A 56 -33.45 -2.23 16.67
N GLU A 57 -34.67 -2.76 16.53
CA GLU A 57 -35.86 -2.34 17.26
C GLU A 57 -35.75 -2.67 18.75
N SER A 58 -35.32 -3.89 19.10
CA SER A 58 -35.33 -4.40 20.48
C SER A 58 -34.21 -3.83 21.34
N TYR A 59 -33.03 -3.60 20.76
CA TYR A 59 -31.83 -3.25 21.52
C TYR A 59 -31.27 -1.88 21.12
N LEU A 60 -30.95 -1.70 19.83
CA LEU A 60 -30.16 -0.55 19.41
C LEU A 60 -30.95 0.77 19.48
N LYS A 61 -32.23 0.77 19.08
CA LYS A 61 -33.08 1.96 19.06
C LYS A 61 -33.37 2.50 20.48
N PRO A 62 -33.79 1.70 21.47
CA PRO A 62 -33.91 2.17 22.86
C PRO A 62 -32.58 2.67 23.44
N TRP A 63 -31.48 1.97 23.13
CA TRP A 63 -30.16 2.37 23.59
C TRP A 63 -29.74 3.74 23.02
N LEU A 64 -29.95 3.98 21.72
CA LEU A 64 -29.67 5.26 21.08
C LEU A 64 -30.54 6.39 21.64
N LYS A 65 -31.80 6.13 21.98
CA LYS A 65 -32.67 7.12 22.63
C LYS A 65 -32.13 7.53 24.01
N LYS A 66 -31.56 6.59 24.77
CA LYS A 66 -30.91 6.85 26.06
C LYS A 66 -29.55 7.56 25.91
N HIS A 67 -28.91 7.49 24.74
CA HIS A 67 -27.57 8.04 24.50
C HIS A 67 -27.57 9.03 23.32
N PRO A 68 -28.27 10.17 23.46
CA PRO A 68 -28.30 11.20 22.43
C PRO A 68 -26.88 11.70 22.13
N GLY A 69 -26.59 11.95 20.86
CA GLY A 69 -25.27 12.42 20.42
C GLY A 69 -24.18 11.34 20.34
N TYR A 70 -24.42 10.10 20.81
CA TYR A 70 -23.44 9.01 20.71
C TYR A 70 -22.94 8.79 19.29
N LEU A 71 -23.84 8.76 18.30
CA LEU A 71 -23.45 8.55 16.89
C LEU A 71 -22.56 9.67 16.37
N LYS A 72 -22.78 10.93 16.78
CA LYS A 72 -21.93 12.07 16.40
C LYS A 72 -20.52 11.92 16.98
N SER A 73 -20.43 11.62 18.27
CA SER A 73 -19.15 11.37 18.95
C SER A 73 -18.43 10.14 18.39
N TYR A 74 -19.15 9.05 18.11
CA TYR A 74 -18.62 7.85 17.48
C TYR A 74 -18.03 8.15 16.10
N ARG A 75 -18.77 8.86 15.24
CA ARG A 75 -18.29 9.26 13.90
C ARG A 75 -17.06 10.16 13.99
N ARG A 76 -17.03 11.14 14.89
CA ARG A 76 -15.86 12.01 15.12
C ARG A 76 -14.63 11.19 15.52
N ARG A 77 -14.77 10.29 16.50
CA ARG A 77 -13.67 9.40 16.93
C ARG A 77 -13.18 8.51 15.80
N LYS A 78 -14.08 7.95 15.00
CA LYS A 78 -13.70 7.11 13.85
C LYS A 78 -12.96 7.90 12.77
N LYS A 79 -13.35 9.14 12.50
CA LYS A 79 -12.62 10.03 11.59
C LYS A 79 -11.20 10.32 12.11
N LEU A 80 -11.07 10.66 13.39
CA LEU A 80 -9.77 10.92 14.02
C LEU A 80 -8.87 9.67 14.01
N GLN A 81 -9.42 8.50 14.33
CA GLN A 81 -8.69 7.23 14.25
C GLN A 81 -8.16 6.98 12.83
N ALA A 82 -8.98 7.18 11.80
CA ALA A 82 -8.55 7.02 10.41
C ALA A 82 -7.43 8.01 10.01
N GLN A 83 -7.47 9.25 10.53
CA GLN A 83 -6.41 10.23 10.31
C GLN A 83 -5.10 9.79 10.98
N ASN A 84 -5.16 9.29 12.21
CA ASN A 84 -4.00 8.77 12.92
C ASN A 84 -3.42 7.54 12.20
N ASP A 85 -4.25 6.60 11.75
CA ASP A 85 -3.79 5.41 10.99
C ASP A 85 -3.05 5.81 9.70
N ILE A 86 -3.46 6.89 9.04
CA ILE A 86 -2.76 7.43 7.87
C ILE A 86 -1.42 8.04 8.29
N GLN A 87 -1.42 8.84 9.36
CA GLN A 87 -0.21 9.47 9.86
C GLN A 87 0.84 8.44 10.31
N ASP A 88 0.41 7.36 10.97
CA ASP A 88 1.27 6.25 11.39
C ASP A 88 1.86 5.53 10.17
N LYS A 89 1.07 5.30 9.12
CA LYS A 89 1.59 4.73 7.86
C LYS A 89 2.62 5.64 7.21
N ILE A 90 2.38 6.95 7.18
CA ILE A 90 3.34 7.92 6.66
C ILE A 90 4.64 7.88 7.46
N LEU A 91 4.54 7.82 8.79
CA LEU A 91 5.71 7.71 9.67
C LEU A 91 6.50 6.43 9.40
N ILE A 92 5.83 5.28 9.31
CA ILE A 92 6.46 3.99 8.98
C ILE A 92 7.17 4.07 7.63
N LEU A 93 6.52 4.61 6.60
CA LEU A 93 7.12 4.77 5.27
C LEU A 93 8.35 5.69 5.30
N LYS A 94 8.32 6.77 6.09
CA LYS A 94 9.48 7.65 6.30
C LYS A 94 10.64 6.91 6.97
N LEU A 95 10.38 6.17 8.06
CA LEU A 95 11.39 5.38 8.76
C LEU A 95 12.03 4.31 7.85
N GLN A 96 11.21 3.63 7.03
CA GLN A 96 11.70 2.67 6.03
C GLN A 96 12.49 3.35 4.89
N GLY A 97 12.21 4.62 4.58
CA GLY A 97 13.00 5.44 3.66
C GLY A 97 14.36 5.82 4.25
N VAL A 98 14.41 6.17 5.55
CA VAL A 98 15.66 6.49 6.26
C VAL A 98 16.60 5.28 6.29
N SER A 99 16.08 4.07 6.51
CA SER A 99 16.88 2.83 6.47
C SER A 99 17.38 2.43 5.07
N ARG A 100 16.71 2.87 3.99
CA ARG A 100 17.18 2.66 2.61
C ARG A 100 18.20 3.72 2.20
N ASN A 101 18.03 4.95 2.70
CA ASN A 101 18.94 6.07 2.43
C ASN A 101 20.23 6.02 3.25
N SER A 102 20.32 5.21 4.31
CA SER A 102 21.58 4.98 5.04
C SER A 102 22.55 4.05 4.30
N ALA A 103 22.11 3.33 3.26
CA ALA A 103 22.96 2.53 2.37
C ALA A 103 23.12 3.14 0.97
N ALA A 104 22.36 4.20 0.65
CA ALA A 104 22.56 4.97 -0.56
C ALA A 104 23.80 5.86 -0.38
N LYS A 105 24.96 5.38 -0.84
CA LYS A 105 26.04 6.27 -1.26
C LYS A 105 25.38 7.40 -2.07
N LYS A 106 25.65 8.65 -1.70
CA LYS A 106 25.27 9.81 -2.51
C LYS A 106 26.04 9.70 -3.84
N SER A 107 25.55 8.93 -4.81
CA SER A 107 25.88 9.20 -6.21
C SER A 107 25.30 10.58 -6.47
N ASN A 108 26.18 11.52 -6.83
CA ASN A 108 25.72 12.82 -7.26
C ASN A 108 24.80 12.57 -8.48
N ILE A 109 23.65 13.22 -8.57
CA ILE A 109 22.76 13.09 -9.75
C ILE A 109 23.57 13.39 -11.03
N GLN A 110 24.59 14.25 -10.93
CA GLN A 110 25.58 14.49 -11.97
C GLN A 110 26.35 13.23 -12.41
N ASP A 111 26.72 12.34 -11.49
CA ASP A 111 27.46 11.11 -11.79
C ASP A 111 26.59 10.11 -12.56
N GLU A 112 25.30 10.00 -12.20
CA GLU A 112 24.33 9.16 -12.92
C GLU A 112 24.00 9.71 -14.32
N LEU A 113 23.83 11.03 -14.46
CA LEU A 113 23.62 11.66 -15.77
C LEU A 113 24.85 11.51 -16.68
N THR A 114 26.05 11.59 -16.13
CA THR A 114 27.31 11.41 -16.88
C THR A 114 27.52 9.96 -17.31
N SER A 115 27.05 8.97 -16.53
CA SER A 115 27.14 7.56 -16.91
C SER A 115 26.09 7.13 -17.95
N ILE A 116 24.93 7.77 -17.96
CA ILE A 116 23.84 7.50 -18.93
C ILE A 116 24.16 8.16 -20.28
N PHE A 117 24.78 9.35 -20.25
CA PHE A 117 25.22 10.07 -21.43
C PHE A 117 26.75 10.22 -21.40
N PRO A 118 27.51 9.13 -21.61
CA PRO A 118 28.95 9.25 -21.81
C PRO A 118 29.17 10.19 -22.99
N ARG A 119 30.13 11.11 -22.85
CA ARG A 119 30.53 12.17 -23.78
C ARG A 119 30.54 11.66 -25.23
N SER A 120 29.37 11.69 -25.86
CA SER A 120 29.13 11.09 -27.17
C SER A 120 28.99 12.26 -28.11
N MET A 121 30.00 12.40 -28.96
CA MET A 121 30.01 13.38 -30.01
C MET A 121 28.97 12.98 -31.05
N PHE A 122 27.84 13.67 -31.08
CA PHE A 122 26.81 13.43 -32.09
C PHE A 122 27.07 14.35 -33.28
N LYS A 123 27.02 13.78 -34.50
CA LYS A 123 27.12 14.56 -35.74
C LYS A 123 25.74 14.82 -36.30
N ILE A 124 25.39 16.10 -36.46
CA ILE A 124 24.17 16.53 -37.13
C ILE A 124 24.57 17.50 -38.23
N ASN A 125 24.13 17.25 -39.46
CA ASN A 125 24.40 18.10 -40.64
C ASN A 125 25.90 18.43 -40.85
N GLY A 126 26.80 17.50 -40.53
CA GLY A 126 28.24 17.66 -40.72
C GLY A 126 28.99 18.34 -39.58
N TYR A 127 28.28 18.86 -38.57
CA TYR A 127 28.87 19.49 -37.39
C TYR A 127 28.84 18.54 -36.19
N VAL A 128 29.90 18.58 -35.38
CA VAL A 128 30.07 17.72 -34.19
C VAL A 128 29.63 18.50 -32.95
N TYR A 129 28.69 17.95 -32.21
CA TYR A 129 28.16 18.57 -30.99
C TYR A 129 28.43 17.68 -29.78
N ASP A 130 28.94 18.28 -28.70
CA ASP A 130 29.04 17.67 -27.36
C ASP A 130 27.92 18.25 -26.49
N ILE A 131 26.98 17.41 -26.07
CA ILE A 131 25.81 17.81 -25.26
C ILE A 131 26.24 18.48 -23.95
N GLN A 132 27.44 18.15 -23.43
CA GLN A 132 27.96 18.73 -22.20
C GLN A 132 28.47 20.17 -22.38
N ASP A 133 28.85 20.59 -23.59
CA ASP A 133 29.25 21.98 -23.87
C ASP A 133 28.02 22.91 -23.98
N GLU A 134 26.91 22.44 -24.57
CA GLU A 134 25.67 23.23 -24.63
C GLU A 134 25.04 23.45 -23.25
N ILE A 135 25.06 22.43 -22.37
CA ILE A 135 24.60 22.59 -20.98
C ILE A 135 25.50 23.57 -20.20
N SER A 136 26.80 23.58 -20.50
CA SER A 136 27.76 24.51 -19.88
C SER A 136 27.55 25.94 -20.37
N LEU A 137 27.24 26.15 -21.66
CA LEU A 137 26.87 27.43 -22.24
C LEU A 137 25.53 27.96 -21.71
N LEU A 138 24.50 27.10 -21.61
CA LEU A 138 23.19 27.47 -21.06
C LEU A 138 23.29 27.86 -19.58
N LYS A 139 24.14 27.16 -18.82
CA LYS A 139 24.46 27.57 -17.45
C LYS A 139 25.18 28.91 -17.43
N ALA A 140 26.22 29.11 -18.24
CA ALA A 140 26.96 30.38 -18.30
C ALA A 140 26.05 31.58 -18.65
N LEU A 141 25.09 31.40 -19.55
CA LEU A 141 24.09 32.41 -19.92
C LEU A 141 23.07 32.70 -18.79
N SER A 142 22.73 31.70 -17.98
CA SER A 142 21.84 31.88 -16.82
C SER A 142 22.49 32.58 -15.61
N TYR A 143 23.83 32.66 -15.60
CA TYR A 143 24.62 33.34 -14.58
C TYR A 143 25.26 34.64 -15.09
N ALA A 144 24.97 35.06 -16.33
CA ALA A 144 25.31 36.39 -16.79
C ALA A 144 24.37 37.42 -16.10
N PRO A 145 24.91 38.49 -15.49
CA PRO A 145 24.16 39.46 -14.71
C PRO A 145 23.15 40.28 -15.52
#